data_AF-A0AAW0T2N8-F1
#
_entry.id   AF-A0AAW0T2N8-F1
#
_cell.length_a   1.000
_cell.length_b   1.000
_cell.length_c   1.000
_cell.angle_alpha   90.00
_cell.angle_beta   90.00
_cell.angle_gamma   90.00
#
_symmetry.space_group_name_H-M   'P 1'
#
loop_
_entity.id
_entity.type
_entity.pdbx_description
1 polymer ?
#
loop_
_entity_poly.entity_id
_entity_poly.type
_entity_poly.pdbx_seq_one_letter_code
_entity_poly.pdbx_strand_id
1 'polypeptide(L)'
;MWFQGSRKYILTYPGSYVTSADLAHHPSLRDGHNLVVALRGGGREGGGGGGRGGGGEIKKNTTKDEKNNTDEENEGMKEEAKDTRQSLRFLRVCPFCPSDGSWVKEAAPVLPGPGFDDSLSLFPDLYTDFQGYQLRVVTLVYEPFSCYTKDAATGLLTPTGGCVDNLMVWGAFVVILAAGGPLYHLTCRASTYGGREWGRGTPSLAKACLITFGAAFSQGVRWVQRDGPRTFTALYVVAMYVAVTMYVAMLTASLTLPTLSPTLDTLQQLVHSDFSWGIQRVYKGLQQCPTLDACIARARDTKFAFITWRTYLEDRIAVRFTSRSGQKQLHVASGDIFPVELGWAMNPGSPYRHHFNAKIRAMIENGLISKWLRDVINDPNRRESDDTTTPATGHDAHQALGLDHLQVRVTGVLRGVTGMFGVFYLLTIGYTASFLAFASETLCTCRNTHLHPVTTLLTP
;
A
#
# COMPACT_ATOMS: atom_id res chain seq x y z
N MET A 1 -12.17 -38.33 -25.51
CA MET A 1 -11.37 -37.46 -24.63
C MET A 1 -12.34 -36.47 -23.96
N TRP A 2 -12.49 -36.53 -22.64
CA TRP A 2 -13.42 -35.66 -21.90
C TRP A 2 -12.67 -34.40 -21.45
N PHE A 3 -13.08 -33.23 -21.94
CA PHE A 3 -12.50 -31.95 -21.56
C PHE A 3 -13.44 -31.22 -20.59
N GLN A 4 -13.08 -31.15 -19.31
CA GLN A 4 -13.90 -30.50 -18.28
C GLN A 4 -13.36 -29.08 -18.00
N GLY A 5 -14.21 -28.05 -18.11
CA GLY A 5 -13.93 -26.73 -17.53
C GLY A 5 -13.98 -25.48 -18.42
N SER A 6 -14.41 -25.55 -19.68
CA SER A 6 -14.72 -24.33 -20.48
C SER A 6 -15.99 -24.57 -21.28
N ARG A 7 -16.79 -23.52 -21.53
CA ARG A 7 -17.86 -23.56 -22.54
C ARG A 7 -17.20 -23.85 -23.89
N LYS A 8 -17.17 -25.11 -24.30
CA LYS A 8 -16.54 -25.57 -25.54
C LYS A 8 -17.64 -26.09 -26.45
N TYR A 9 -17.76 -25.49 -27.63
CA TYR A 9 -18.60 -26.01 -28.70
C TYR A 9 -17.70 -26.51 -29.83
N ILE A 10 -18.08 -27.64 -30.42
CA ILE A 10 -17.56 -28.06 -31.71
C ILE A 10 -18.55 -27.50 -32.74
N LEU A 11 -18.19 -26.39 -33.38
CA LEU A 11 -18.96 -25.88 -34.52
C LEU A 11 -18.52 -26.66 -35.76
N THR A 12 -19.22 -27.76 -36.05
CA THR A 12 -19.07 -28.46 -37.33
C THR A 12 -19.92 -27.75 -38.38
N TYR A 13 -19.28 -27.11 -39.36
CA TYR A 13 -19.97 -26.55 -40.52
C TYR A 13 -20.04 -27.62 -41.63
N PRO A 14 -21.23 -28.13 -41.98
CA PRO A 14 -21.39 -29.02 -43.12
C PRO A 14 -21.45 -28.17 -44.40
N GLY A 15 -20.34 -28.15 -45.14
CA GLY A 15 -20.29 -27.58 -46.49
C GLY A 15 -19.73 -26.15 -46.55
N SER A 16 -18.86 -25.94 -47.54
CA SER A 16 -18.14 -24.72 -47.91
C SER A 16 -17.08 -24.21 -46.92
N TYR A 17 -16.01 -23.65 -47.50
CA TYR A 17 -14.75 -23.27 -46.86
C TYR A 17 -14.96 -22.18 -45.80
N VAL A 18 -14.95 -22.55 -44.51
CA VAL A 18 -14.90 -21.57 -43.43
C VAL A 18 -13.48 -21.04 -43.34
N THR A 19 -13.28 -19.79 -43.73
CA THR A 19 -11.98 -19.11 -43.61
C THR A 19 -11.79 -18.54 -42.22
N SER A 20 -10.54 -18.22 -41.86
CA SER A 20 -10.25 -17.49 -40.61
C SER A 20 -10.98 -16.14 -40.55
N ALA A 21 -11.23 -15.51 -41.70
CA ALA A 21 -11.99 -14.26 -41.80
C ALA A 21 -13.47 -14.46 -41.44
N ASP A 22 -14.10 -15.55 -41.90
CA ASP A 22 -15.51 -15.85 -41.58
C ASP A 22 -15.70 -16.09 -40.08
N LEU A 23 -14.75 -16.78 -39.44
CA LEU A 23 -14.74 -16.99 -38.00
C LEU A 23 -14.47 -15.70 -37.23
N ALA A 24 -13.61 -14.82 -37.75
CA ALA A 24 -13.32 -13.52 -37.14
C ALA A 24 -14.55 -12.59 -37.10
N HIS A 25 -15.56 -12.84 -37.94
CA HIS A 25 -16.81 -12.08 -37.94
C HIS A 25 -17.97 -12.76 -37.21
N HIS A 26 -17.77 -13.99 -36.70
CA HIS A 26 -18.86 -14.73 -36.06
C HIS A 26 -19.16 -14.17 -34.66
N PRO A 27 -20.38 -13.65 -34.41
CA PRO A 27 -20.70 -12.94 -33.16
C PRO A 27 -20.56 -13.82 -31.91
N SER A 28 -20.89 -15.11 -32.04
CA SER A 28 -20.78 -16.08 -30.93
C SER A 28 -19.34 -16.27 -30.43
N LEU A 29 -18.33 -16.09 -31.29
CA LEU A 29 -16.93 -16.32 -30.90
C LEU A 29 -16.34 -15.18 -30.08
N ARG A 30 -16.97 -14.00 -30.07
CA ARG A 30 -16.55 -12.86 -29.25
C ARG A 30 -16.93 -13.00 -27.77
N ASP A 31 -17.95 -13.78 -27.45
CA ASP A 31 -18.54 -13.84 -26.09
C ASP A 31 -17.90 -14.89 -25.16
N GLY A 32 -16.59 -15.12 -25.30
CA GLY A 32 -15.79 -15.88 -24.33
C GLY A 32 -15.50 -17.34 -24.70
N HIS A 33 -15.11 -17.59 -25.96
CA HIS A 33 -14.76 -18.92 -26.45
C HIS A 33 -13.28 -18.99 -26.84
N ASN A 34 -12.58 -20.03 -26.38
CA ASN A 34 -11.12 -20.12 -26.52
C ASN A 34 -10.66 -21.11 -27.62
N LEU A 35 -11.56 -21.94 -28.16
CA LEU A 35 -11.20 -23.00 -29.12
C LEU A 35 -12.31 -23.23 -30.14
N VAL A 36 -11.95 -23.27 -31.43
CA VAL A 36 -12.85 -23.60 -32.53
C VAL A 36 -12.24 -24.72 -33.37
N VAL A 37 -13.04 -25.75 -33.66
CA VAL A 37 -12.63 -26.85 -34.53
C VAL A 37 -13.28 -26.66 -35.89
N ALA A 38 -12.49 -26.48 -36.94
CA ALA A 38 -13.01 -26.34 -38.30
C ALA A 38 -12.71 -27.61 -39.11
N LEU A 39 -13.76 -28.19 -39.69
CA LEU A 39 -13.65 -29.32 -40.61
C LEU A 39 -13.48 -28.80 -42.03
N ARG A 40 -12.39 -29.16 -42.71
CA ARG A 40 -12.25 -28.85 -44.15
C ARG A 40 -13.01 -29.90 -44.95
N GLY A 41 -14.16 -29.52 -45.50
CA GLY A 41 -14.85 -30.33 -46.50
C GLY A 41 -13.97 -30.52 -47.73
N GLY A 42 -13.75 -31.77 -48.14
CA GLY A 42 -13.00 -32.11 -49.35
C GLY A 42 -13.78 -31.69 -50.59
N GLY A 43 -13.63 -30.44 -51.01
CA GLY A 43 -14.16 -29.94 -52.27
C GLY A 43 -13.33 -30.45 -53.44
N ARG A 44 -13.93 -31.29 -54.30
CA ARG A 44 -13.35 -31.73 -55.57
C ARG A 44 -13.43 -30.54 -56.53
N GLU A 45 -12.30 -29.89 -56.84
CA GLU A 45 -12.23 -28.90 -57.93
C GLU A 45 -12.42 -29.63 -59.27
N GLY A 46 -13.68 -29.85 -59.65
CA GLY A 46 -14.07 -30.25 -60.98
C GLY A 46 -14.35 -29.00 -61.82
N GLY A 47 -13.35 -28.54 -62.57
CA GLY A 47 -13.53 -27.52 -63.59
C GLY A 47 -14.45 -28.03 -64.71
N GLY A 48 -15.67 -27.50 -64.75
CA GLY A 48 -16.58 -27.65 -65.88
C GLY A 48 -16.74 -26.31 -66.59
N GLY A 49 -15.95 -26.10 -67.64
CA GLY A 49 -16.10 -24.96 -68.55
C GLY A 49 -17.38 -25.11 -69.38
N GLY A 50 -18.27 -24.13 -69.29
CA GLY A 50 -19.48 -24.03 -70.11
C GLY A 50 -19.55 -22.66 -70.78
N GLY A 51 -18.91 -22.54 -71.95
CA GLY A 51 -19.02 -21.38 -72.81
C GLY A 51 -20.37 -21.34 -73.53
N ARG A 52 -21.03 -20.18 -73.49
CA ARG A 52 -22.20 -19.83 -74.33
C ARG A 52 -21.71 -18.88 -75.42
N GLY A 53 -21.81 -19.29 -76.67
CA GLY A 53 -21.54 -18.43 -77.82
C GLY A 53 -22.17 -18.96 -79.10
N GLY A 54 -23.05 -18.15 -79.68
CA GLY A 54 -23.16 -17.91 -81.13
C GLY A 54 -23.68 -19.03 -82.03
N GLY A 55 -24.87 -18.83 -82.59
CA GLY A 55 -25.33 -19.53 -83.78
C GLY A 55 -24.46 -19.22 -85.00
N GLY A 56 -24.39 -20.18 -85.93
CA GLY A 56 -23.59 -20.09 -87.14
C GLY A 56 -23.68 -21.37 -87.97
N GLU A 57 -24.65 -21.35 -88.86
CA GLU A 57 -25.00 -22.20 -90.00
C GLU A 57 -23.84 -22.87 -90.79
N ILE A 58 -24.19 -23.98 -91.49
CA ILE A 58 -23.68 -24.47 -92.81
C ILE A 58 -22.86 -25.80 -92.86
N LYS A 59 -23.52 -26.78 -93.52
CA LYS A 59 -23.10 -27.87 -94.46
C LYS A 59 -22.46 -29.19 -93.99
N LYS A 60 -23.30 -30.22 -94.17
CA LYS A 60 -23.11 -31.59 -94.74
C LYS A 60 -21.75 -31.93 -95.36
N ASN A 61 -21.26 -33.15 -95.04
CA ASN A 61 -21.01 -34.27 -95.96
C ASN A 61 -20.50 -35.51 -95.17
N THR A 62 -21.24 -36.63 -95.15
CA THR A 62 -20.95 -37.92 -95.84
C THR A 62 -19.54 -38.47 -95.60
N THR A 63 -19.34 -39.57 -94.86
CA THR A 63 -19.38 -41.00 -95.29
C THR A 63 -19.02 -41.83 -94.03
N LYS A 64 -19.75 -42.86 -93.60
CA LYS A 64 -19.93 -44.26 -94.07
C LYS A 64 -18.73 -45.21 -93.79
N ASP A 65 -19.09 -46.38 -93.24
CA ASP A 65 -18.34 -47.65 -93.11
C ASP A 65 -17.32 -47.72 -91.95
N GLU A 66 -17.07 -48.81 -91.23
CA GLU A 66 -17.57 -50.18 -91.10
C GLU A 66 -16.93 -50.78 -89.81
N LYS A 67 -17.55 -51.80 -89.20
CA LYS A 67 -16.96 -53.01 -88.54
C LYS A 67 -15.61 -52.88 -87.76
N ASN A 68 -15.39 -53.48 -86.59
CA ASN A 68 -15.72 -54.84 -86.15
C ASN A 68 -15.30 -55.01 -84.68
N ASN A 69 -15.96 -55.94 -83.99
CA ASN A 69 -15.53 -56.57 -82.74
C ASN A 69 -14.10 -57.09 -82.82
N THR A 70 -13.36 -56.96 -81.71
CA THR A 70 -12.78 -58.11 -80.98
C THR A 70 -12.40 -57.68 -79.59
N ASP A 71 -12.94 -58.41 -78.62
CA ASP A 71 -12.62 -58.36 -77.21
C ASP A 71 -11.25 -59.00 -76.90
N GLU A 72 -10.79 -58.64 -75.70
CA GLU A 72 -9.96 -59.40 -74.76
C GLU A 72 -8.52 -58.93 -74.47
N GLU A 73 -8.36 -58.66 -73.17
CA GLU A 73 -7.17 -58.68 -72.30
C GLU A 73 -6.15 -57.53 -72.38
N ASN A 74 -5.52 -57.11 -71.29
CA ASN A 74 -5.79 -56.99 -69.85
C ASN A 74 -4.58 -56.18 -69.32
N GLU A 75 -4.66 -55.69 -68.08
CA GLU A 75 -3.57 -55.06 -67.32
C GLU A 75 -3.23 -53.59 -67.61
N GLY A 76 -3.40 -52.74 -66.58
CA GLY A 76 -2.59 -51.53 -66.47
C GLY A 76 -3.28 -50.24 -66.02
N MET A 77 -4.29 -50.26 -65.16
CA MET A 77 -4.66 -49.02 -64.46
C MET A 77 -5.08 -49.31 -63.01
N LYS A 78 -4.08 -49.42 -62.13
CA LYS A 78 -4.29 -49.27 -60.68
C LYS A 78 -4.73 -47.82 -60.46
N GLU A 79 -6.05 -47.65 -60.35
CA GLU A 79 -6.66 -46.43 -59.87
C GLU A 79 -6.18 -46.21 -58.43
N GLU A 80 -5.18 -45.36 -58.28
CA GLU A 80 -4.68 -44.88 -57.01
C GLU A 80 -5.85 -44.17 -56.33
N ALA A 81 -6.54 -44.89 -55.43
CA ALA A 81 -7.58 -44.32 -54.58
C ALA A 81 -6.93 -43.22 -53.74
N LYS A 82 -6.92 -42.00 -54.27
CA LYS A 82 -6.49 -40.79 -53.58
C LYS A 82 -7.32 -40.70 -52.31
N ASP A 83 -6.72 -41.11 -51.22
CA ASP A 83 -7.28 -41.09 -49.88
C ASP A 83 -7.53 -39.63 -49.50
N THR A 84 -8.67 -39.09 -49.94
CA THR A 84 -9.17 -37.76 -49.57
C THR A 84 -9.62 -37.78 -48.13
N ARG A 85 -8.70 -38.03 -47.20
CA ARG A 85 -8.94 -37.86 -45.77
C ARG A 85 -9.07 -36.37 -45.51
N GLN A 86 -10.22 -35.99 -44.95
CA GLN A 86 -10.50 -34.63 -44.53
C GLN A 86 -9.46 -34.20 -43.50
N SER A 87 -8.69 -33.15 -43.83
CA SER A 87 -7.75 -32.57 -42.87
C SER A 87 -8.53 -31.72 -41.87
N LEU A 88 -8.50 -32.12 -40.60
CA LEU A 88 -8.99 -31.31 -39.49
C LEU A 88 -8.00 -30.18 -39.22
N ARG A 89 -8.51 -28.94 -39.07
CA ARG A 89 -7.72 -27.80 -38.59
C ARG A 89 -8.28 -27.29 -37.29
N PHE A 90 -7.40 -27.09 -36.31
CA PHE A 90 -7.74 -26.44 -35.06
C PHE A 90 -7.39 -24.97 -35.14
N LEU A 91 -8.41 -24.13 -34.95
CA LEU A 91 -8.28 -22.69 -34.90
C LEU A 91 -8.40 -22.27 -33.43
N ARG A 92 -7.36 -21.61 -32.93
CA ARG A 92 -7.34 -21.04 -31.60
C ARG A 92 -7.75 -19.58 -31.66
N VAL A 93 -8.57 -19.19 -30.70
CA VAL A 93 -8.96 -17.81 -30.48
C VAL A 93 -8.01 -17.24 -29.43
N CYS A 94 -7.26 -16.22 -29.80
CA CYS A 94 -6.40 -15.42 -28.95
C CYS A 94 -7.27 -14.36 -28.27
N PRO A 95 -7.61 -14.51 -26.98
CA PRO A 95 -8.47 -13.56 -26.27
C PRO A 95 -7.83 -12.18 -26.08
N PHE A 96 -6.53 -12.07 -26.36
CA PHE A 96 -5.70 -10.89 -26.10
C PHE A 96 -5.24 -10.18 -27.37
N CYS A 97 -5.50 -10.74 -28.55
CA CYS A 97 -5.08 -10.16 -29.81
C CYS A 97 -6.01 -9.02 -30.24
N PRO A 98 -5.53 -8.05 -31.05
CA PRO A 98 -6.36 -6.97 -31.56
C PRO A 98 -7.58 -7.49 -32.33
N SER A 99 -8.64 -6.69 -32.39
CA SER A 99 -9.89 -7.04 -33.11
C SER A 99 -9.77 -6.98 -34.63
N ASP A 100 -8.56 -6.89 -35.17
CA ASP A 100 -8.23 -6.76 -36.60
C ASP A 100 -8.27 -8.09 -37.38
N GLY A 101 -8.75 -9.16 -36.74
CA GLY A 101 -8.82 -10.51 -37.32
C GLY A 101 -7.58 -11.37 -37.06
N SER A 102 -6.50 -10.82 -36.49
CA SER A 102 -5.30 -11.58 -36.09
C SER A 102 -5.52 -12.48 -34.85
N TRP A 103 -6.70 -12.37 -34.23
CA TRP A 103 -7.08 -13.11 -33.04
C TRP A 103 -7.43 -14.57 -33.30
N VAL A 104 -7.63 -14.99 -34.56
CA VAL A 104 -7.77 -16.41 -34.89
C VAL A 104 -6.45 -16.90 -35.49
N LYS A 105 -5.74 -17.79 -34.77
CA LYS A 105 -4.51 -18.42 -35.27
C LYS A 105 -4.74 -19.91 -35.47
N GLU A 106 -4.07 -20.51 -36.44
CA GLU A 106 -4.01 -21.97 -36.56
C GLU A 106 -3.14 -22.50 -35.41
N ALA A 107 -3.65 -23.47 -34.64
CA ALA A 107 -2.95 -23.99 -33.46
C ALA A 107 -1.91 -25.04 -33.85
N ALA A 108 -2.32 -26.01 -34.69
CA ALA A 108 -1.45 -27.00 -35.33
C ALA A 108 -2.24 -27.81 -36.38
N PRO A 109 -1.58 -28.32 -37.44
CA PRO A 109 -2.18 -29.28 -38.34
C PRO A 109 -2.37 -30.63 -37.63
N VAL A 110 -3.54 -31.24 -37.79
CA VAL A 110 -3.82 -32.58 -37.24
C VAL A 110 -3.26 -33.60 -38.22
N LEU A 111 -2.20 -34.28 -37.83
CA LEU A 111 -1.72 -35.42 -38.61
C LEU A 111 -2.74 -36.57 -38.48
N PRO A 112 -2.97 -37.36 -39.55
CA PRO A 112 -3.81 -38.54 -39.51
C PRO A 112 -3.12 -39.63 -38.68
N GLY A 113 -3.22 -39.53 -37.37
CA GLY A 113 -2.60 -40.41 -36.38
C GLY A 113 -3.44 -40.50 -35.10
N PRO A 114 -2.98 -41.24 -34.08
CA PRO A 114 -3.74 -41.52 -32.86
C PRO A 114 -3.81 -40.29 -31.95
N GLY A 115 -4.67 -39.34 -32.29
CA GLY A 115 -5.01 -38.20 -31.42
C GLY A 115 -3.99 -37.06 -31.42
N PHE A 116 -4.23 -36.10 -30.52
CA PHE A 116 -3.28 -35.01 -30.27
C PHE A 116 -2.05 -35.57 -29.58
N ASP A 117 -0.88 -35.09 -30.00
CA ASP A 117 0.33 -35.25 -29.21
C ASP A 117 0.15 -34.45 -27.91
N ASP A 118 0.06 -35.15 -26.78
CA ASP A 118 -0.12 -34.56 -25.44
C ASP A 118 1.02 -33.59 -25.07
N SER A 119 2.16 -33.66 -25.76
CA SER A 119 3.27 -32.73 -25.58
C SER A 119 3.05 -31.36 -26.23
N LEU A 120 2.08 -31.25 -27.15
CA LEU A 120 1.83 -30.01 -27.88
C LEU A 120 0.93 -29.07 -27.06
N SER A 121 1.54 -28.08 -26.42
CA SER A 121 0.81 -26.96 -25.82
C SER A 121 -0.02 -26.25 -26.89
N LEU A 122 -1.35 -26.28 -26.75
CA LEU A 122 -2.28 -25.59 -27.66
C LEU A 122 -2.14 -24.05 -27.62
N PHE A 123 -1.47 -23.51 -26.59
CA PHE A 123 -1.37 -22.07 -26.34
C PHE A 123 0.02 -21.66 -25.80
N PRO A 124 1.15 -22.01 -26.44
CA PRO A 124 2.47 -21.70 -25.88
C PRO A 124 2.71 -20.19 -25.85
N ASP A 125 2.44 -19.54 -26.99
CA ASP A 125 2.78 -18.13 -27.24
C ASP A 125 1.92 -17.15 -26.42
N LEU A 126 0.70 -17.56 -26.06
CA LEU A 126 -0.25 -16.75 -25.29
C LEU A 126 0.12 -16.62 -23.81
N TYR A 127 0.96 -17.53 -23.30
CA TYR A 127 1.38 -17.55 -21.90
C TYR A 127 2.82 -17.07 -21.69
N THR A 128 3.61 -16.93 -22.75
CA THR A 128 5.01 -16.48 -22.67
C THR A 128 5.16 -14.96 -22.62
N ASP A 129 4.30 -14.24 -23.34
CA ASP A 129 4.31 -12.78 -23.43
C ASP A 129 2.86 -12.31 -23.50
N PHE A 130 2.41 -11.55 -22.50
CA PHE A 130 1.07 -10.99 -22.48
C PHE A 130 0.85 -9.93 -23.59
N GLN A 131 1.86 -9.62 -24.41
CA GLN A 131 1.83 -8.65 -25.51
C GLN A 131 1.29 -7.27 -25.08
N GLY A 132 1.65 -6.85 -23.85
CA GLY A 132 1.13 -5.61 -23.26
C GLY A 132 -0.32 -5.67 -22.79
N TYR A 133 -0.94 -6.85 -22.74
CA TYR A 133 -2.30 -7.01 -22.25
C TYR A 133 -2.40 -6.63 -20.77
N GLN A 134 -3.32 -5.72 -20.47
CA GLN A 134 -3.54 -5.23 -19.12
C GLN A 134 -4.52 -6.16 -18.40
N LEU A 135 -4.08 -6.72 -17.27
CA LEU A 135 -4.96 -7.46 -16.39
C LEU A 135 -5.99 -6.49 -15.78
N ARG A 136 -7.27 -6.73 -16.05
CA ARG A 136 -8.35 -5.98 -15.41
C ARG A 136 -8.51 -6.46 -13.97
N VAL A 137 -8.04 -5.67 -13.03
CA VAL A 137 -8.29 -5.88 -11.60
C VAL A 137 -9.55 -5.12 -11.21
N VAL A 138 -10.55 -5.84 -10.70
CA VAL A 138 -11.77 -5.25 -10.15
C VAL A 138 -11.62 -5.26 -8.64
N THR A 139 -11.58 -4.08 -8.03
CA THR A 139 -11.54 -3.92 -6.58
C THR A 139 -12.66 -2.98 -6.13
N LEU A 140 -13.18 -3.22 -4.94
CA LEU A 140 -14.00 -2.23 -4.24
C LEU A 140 -13.06 -1.21 -3.59
N VAL A 141 -13.55 0.01 -3.38
CA VAL A 141 -12.84 1.00 -2.56
C VAL A 141 -12.89 0.50 -1.12
N TYR A 142 -11.74 0.10 -0.61
CA TYR A 142 -11.61 -0.46 0.72
C TYR A 142 -10.31 0.05 1.33
N GLU A 143 -10.43 1.03 2.22
CA GLU A 143 -9.31 1.49 3.05
C GLU A 143 -8.89 0.35 3.98
N PRO A 144 -7.60 0.02 4.12
CA PRO A 144 -6.41 0.75 3.68
C PRO A 144 -5.92 0.49 2.27
N PHE A 145 -6.42 -0.56 1.62
CA PHE A 145 -5.84 -1.12 0.41
C PHE A 145 -6.05 -0.22 -0.83
N SER A 146 -6.88 0.83 -0.72
CA SER A 146 -7.13 1.81 -1.76
C SER A 146 -7.08 3.26 -1.25
N CYS A 147 -6.01 3.66 -0.54
CA CYS A 147 -5.78 5.05 -0.16
C CYS A 147 -4.95 5.76 -1.24
N TYR A 148 -5.57 6.03 -2.37
CA TYR A 148 -4.95 6.79 -3.45
C TYR A 148 -5.96 7.75 -4.03
N THR A 149 -5.64 9.05 -4.07
CA THR A 149 -6.40 9.98 -4.88
C THR A 149 -6.02 9.74 -6.33
N LYS A 150 -6.98 9.26 -7.11
CA LYS A 150 -6.85 9.18 -8.55
C LYS A 150 -6.82 10.60 -9.07
N ASP A 151 -5.66 11.04 -9.52
CA ASP A 151 -5.53 12.29 -10.27
C ASP A 151 -6.46 12.19 -11.50
N ALA A 152 -7.45 13.08 -11.55
CA ALA A 152 -8.52 13.01 -12.54
C ALA A 152 -8.02 13.17 -13.98
N ALA A 153 -6.86 13.81 -14.16
CA ALA A 153 -6.26 14.05 -15.47
C ALA A 153 -5.41 12.87 -15.97
N THR A 154 -4.64 12.25 -15.08
CA THR A 154 -3.64 11.23 -15.45
C THR A 154 -4.08 9.80 -15.10
N GLY A 155 -5.10 9.66 -14.25
CA GLY A 155 -5.46 8.40 -13.62
C GLY A 155 -4.40 7.89 -12.63
N LEU A 156 -3.33 8.66 -12.39
CA LEU A 156 -2.24 8.29 -11.50
C LEU A 156 -2.66 8.49 -10.06
N LEU A 157 -2.29 7.53 -9.24
CA LEU A 157 -2.67 7.44 -7.85
C LEU A 157 -1.59 8.12 -6.98
N THR A 158 -1.88 9.30 -6.43
CA THR A 158 -0.94 10.04 -5.56
C THR A 158 -1.40 10.03 -4.10
N PRO A 159 -0.47 9.99 -3.13
CA PRO A 159 -0.80 10.09 -1.71
C PRO A 159 -1.09 11.54 -1.30
N THR A 160 -2.15 11.74 -0.52
CA THR A 160 -2.56 13.06 -0.01
C THR A 160 -1.69 13.47 1.18
N GLY A 161 -0.86 14.51 1.01
CA GLY A 161 0.01 15.05 2.05
C GLY A 161 -0.68 16.10 2.92
N GLY A 162 -0.76 15.85 4.22
CA GLY A 162 -1.33 16.80 5.17
C GLY A 162 -1.24 16.31 6.61
N CYS A 163 -0.03 16.20 7.16
CA CYS A 163 0.17 16.04 8.60
C CYS A 163 1.09 17.15 9.11
N VAL A 164 0.63 17.85 10.15
CA VAL A 164 1.42 18.83 10.89
C VAL A 164 2.21 18.05 11.95
N ASP A 165 3.52 18.00 11.77
CA ASP A 165 4.39 17.24 12.65
C ASP A 165 4.64 17.94 13.98
N ASN A 166 4.68 17.16 15.07
CA ASN A 166 5.20 17.58 16.37
C ASN A 166 6.63 18.17 16.29
N LEU A 167 7.35 17.90 15.20
CA LEU A 167 8.63 18.51 14.87
C LEU A 167 8.57 20.04 14.80
N MET A 168 7.43 20.63 14.39
CA MET A 168 7.27 22.08 14.35
C MET A 168 7.32 22.72 15.74
N VAL A 169 6.72 22.10 16.75
CA VAL A 169 6.69 22.63 18.12
C VAL A 169 8.09 22.62 18.75
N TRP A 170 8.81 21.50 18.60
CA TRP A 170 10.19 21.39 19.08
C TRP A 170 11.14 22.29 18.31
N GLY A 171 10.95 22.42 16.99
CA GLY A 171 11.68 23.37 16.15
C GLY A 171 11.48 24.81 16.63
N ALA A 172 10.24 25.22 16.89
CA ALA A 172 9.93 26.54 17.42
C ALA A 172 10.59 26.78 18.80
N PHE A 173 10.57 25.78 19.68
CA PHE A 173 11.22 25.88 20.99
C PHE A 173 12.74 26.09 20.87
N VAL A 174 13.41 25.34 19.99
CA VAL A 174 14.85 25.52 19.71
C VAL A 174 15.15 26.91 19.17
N VAL A 175 14.31 27.43 18.25
CA VAL A 175 14.46 28.78 17.70
C VAL A 175 14.33 29.84 18.79
N ILE A 176 13.36 29.71 19.71
CA ILE A 176 13.18 30.65 20.83
C ILE A 176 14.39 30.62 21.77
N LEU A 177 14.94 29.44 22.07
CA LEU A 177 16.15 29.31 22.90
C LEU A 177 17.37 29.96 22.23
N ALA A 178 17.56 29.72 20.93
CA ALA A 178 18.69 30.28 20.17
C ALA A 178 18.59 31.81 20.01
N ALA A 179 17.38 32.34 19.79
CA ALA A 179 17.15 33.77 19.60
C ALA A 179 17.14 34.56 20.92
N GLY A 180 16.80 33.94 22.06
CA GLY A 180 16.66 34.61 23.35
C GLY A 180 17.92 35.36 23.79
N GLY A 181 19.09 34.72 23.69
CA GLY A 181 20.37 35.31 24.09
C GLY A 181 20.78 36.55 23.29
N PRO A 182 20.79 36.49 21.94
CA PRO A 182 21.03 37.65 21.08
C PRO A 182 20.05 38.80 21.34
N LEU A 183 18.75 38.51 21.47
CA LEU A 183 17.75 39.54 21.77
C LEU A 183 17.99 40.19 23.14
N TYR A 184 18.37 39.40 24.14
CA TYR A 184 18.75 39.94 25.45
C TYR A 184 20.00 40.83 25.39
N HIS A 185 21.00 40.44 24.60
CA HIS A 185 22.20 41.26 24.40
C HIS A 185 21.87 42.60 23.71
N LEU A 186 21.01 42.58 22.70
CA LEU A 186 20.56 43.79 22.00
C LEU A 186 19.76 44.72 22.92
N THR A 187 18.87 44.19 23.75
CA THR A 187 18.13 45.00 24.73
C THR A 187 19.05 45.61 25.79
N CYS A 188 20.09 44.90 26.23
CA CYS A 188 21.12 45.47 27.10
C CYS A 188 21.88 46.62 26.43
N ARG A 189 22.27 46.46 25.16
CA ARG A 189 22.95 47.52 24.39
C ARG A 189 22.07 48.73 24.11
N ALA A 190 20.81 48.51 23.77
CA ALA A 190 19.86 49.59 23.55
C ALA A 190 19.62 50.41 24.82
N SER A 191 19.55 49.76 25.99
CA SER A 191 19.38 50.45 27.27
C SER A 191 20.59 51.35 27.63
N THR A 192 21.82 50.93 27.26
CA THR A 192 23.02 51.74 27.53
C THR A 192 23.14 53.02 26.70
N TYR A 193 22.36 53.17 25.62
CA TYR A 193 22.40 54.39 24.80
C TYR A 193 21.79 55.61 25.51
N GLY A 194 21.08 55.42 26.64
CA GLY A 194 20.43 56.48 27.42
C GLY A 194 21.34 57.36 28.28
N GLY A 195 22.66 57.36 28.07
CA GLY A 195 23.58 58.39 28.60
C GLY A 195 23.90 58.35 30.10
N ARG A 196 23.43 57.36 30.87
CA ARG A 196 23.92 57.15 32.24
C ARG A 196 25.04 56.12 32.23
N GLU A 197 26.28 56.58 32.38
CA GLU A 197 27.48 55.75 32.60
C GLU A 197 27.29 54.85 33.82
N TRP A 198 26.72 53.68 33.62
CA TRP A 198 26.70 52.63 34.63
C TRP A 198 27.98 51.81 34.46
N GLY A 199 28.94 52.01 35.36
CA GLY A 199 30.27 51.38 35.37
C GLY A 199 30.31 49.84 35.49
N ARG A 200 29.20 49.13 35.25
CA ARG A 200 29.17 47.66 35.13
C ARG A 200 28.91 47.32 33.67
N GLY A 201 29.99 47.03 32.94
CA GLY A 201 29.97 46.77 31.49
C GLY A 201 28.84 45.85 31.02
N THR A 202 28.40 46.07 29.78
CA THR A 202 27.37 45.26 29.14
C THR A 202 27.81 43.79 29.10
N PRO A 203 26.91 42.83 29.37
CA PRO A 203 27.26 41.42 29.28
C PRO A 203 27.68 41.10 27.84
N SER A 204 28.76 40.32 27.69
CA SER A 204 29.11 39.75 26.39
C SER A 204 27.96 38.90 25.85
N LEU A 205 27.90 38.71 24.54
CA LEU A 205 26.86 37.89 23.89
C LEU A 205 26.79 36.48 24.50
N ALA A 206 27.94 35.85 24.74
CA ALA A 206 28.01 34.53 25.38
C ALA A 206 27.37 34.54 26.79
N LYS A 207 27.66 35.57 27.60
CA LYS A 207 27.08 35.72 28.93
C LYS A 207 25.57 35.97 28.86
N ALA A 208 25.11 36.73 27.87
CA ALA A 208 23.68 36.93 27.60
C ALA A 208 22.98 35.61 27.24
N CYS A 209 23.56 34.81 26.33
CA CYS A 209 23.03 33.48 25.97
C CYS A 209 22.97 32.52 27.16
N LEU A 210 24.02 32.49 28.01
CA LEU A 210 24.03 31.66 29.22
C LEU A 210 22.96 32.09 30.23
N ILE A 211 22.73 33.40 30.39
CA ILE A 211 21.68 33.93 31.26
C ILE A 211 20.30 33.50 30.77
N THR A 212 20.00 33.65 29.48
CA THR A 212 18.69 33.25 28.93
C THR A 212 18.51 31.73 28.94
N PHE A 213 19.56 30.97 28.66
CA PHE A 213 19.52 29.51 28.76
C PHE A 213 19.25 29.05 30.20
N GLY A 214 19.96 29.59 31.18
CA GLY A 214 19.73 29.29 32.59
C GLY A 214 18.29 29.63 33.02
N ALA A 215 17.77 30.78 32.58
CA ALA A 215 16.39 31.19 32.83
C ALA A 215 15.36 30.21 32.24
N ALA A 216 15.60 29.68 31.03
CA ALA A 216 14.70 28.73 30.39
C ALA A 216 14.59 27.39 31.15
N PHE A 217 15.68 26.95 31.77
CA PHE A 217 15.73 25.72 32.58
C PHE A 217 15.50 25.96 34.07
N SER A 218 14.93 27.10 34.45
CA SER A 218 14.66 27.48 35.85
C SER A 218 15.89 27.44 36.76
N GLN A 219 17.09 27.62 36.21
CA GLN A 219 18.31 27.79 36.98
C GLN A 219 18.42 29.25 37.42
N GLY A 220 18.59 29.49 38.72
CA GLY A 220 18.56 30.85 39.29
C GLY A 220 19.57 31.81 38.63
N VAL A 221 19.07 32.88 38.02
CA VAL A 221 19.90 33.93 37.41
C VAL A 221 20.31 34.94 38.48
N ARG A 222 21.60 34.95 38.85
CA ARG A 222 22.12 35.85 39.91
C ARG A 222 22.29 37.33 39.49
N TRP A 223 22.21 37.64 38.19
CA TRP A 223 22.58 38.97 37.68
C TRP A 223 21.58 39.48 36.64
N VAL A 224 20.75 40.45 37.05
CA VAL A 224 19.89 41.21 36.12
C VAL A 224 20.19 42.71 36.28
N GLN A 225 20.65 43.34 35.19
CA GLN A 225 20.91 44.78 35.09
C GLN A 225 19.66 45.61 35.43
N ARG A 226 19.80 46.91 35.76
CA ARG A 226 18.66 47.78 36.12
C ARG A 226 18.11 48.48 34.87
N ASP A 227 16.77 48.45 34.76
CA ASP A 227 15.86 49.08 33.79
C ASP A 227 16.02 48.71 32.30
N GLY A 228 14.95 48.14 31.71
CA GLY A 228 14.88 47.62 30.33
C GLY A 228 15.04 46.09 30.24
N PRO A 229 16.27 45.54 30.39
CA PRO A 229 16.52 44.09 30.34
C PRO A 229 15.73 43.29 31.40
N ARG A 230 15.30 43.92 32.50
CA ARG A 230 14.42 43.31 33.51
C ARG A 230 13.08 42.89 32.94
N THR A 231 12.44 43.77 32.16
CA THR A 231 11.12 43.50 31.58
C THR A 231 11.21 42.36 30.57
N PHE A 232 12.25 42.36 29.73
CA PHE A 232 12.52 41.26 28.82
C PHE A 232 12.75 39.95 29.58
N THR A 233 13.61 39.96 30.61
CA THR A 233 13.91 38.77 31.41
C THR A 233 12.66 38.23 32.09
N ALA A 234 11.83 39.10 32.65
CA ALA A 234 10.58 38.71 33.30
C ALA A 234 9.61 38.06 32.30
N LEU A 235 9.40 38.67 31.14
CA LEU A 235 8.54 38.11 30.10
C LEU A 235 9.07 36.77 29.58
N TYR A 236 10.38 36.66 29.36
CA TYR A 236 11.03 35.44 28.91
C TYR A 236 10.91 34.31 29.94
N VAL A 237 11.13 34.60 31.23
CA VAL A 237 10.95 33.64 32.32
C VAL A 237 9.51 33.16 32.41
N VAL A 238 8.53 34.06 32.30
CA VAL A 238 7.10 33.68 32.29
C VAL A 238 6.78 32.79 31.10
N ALA A 239 7.24 33.14 29.89
CA ALA A 239 7.03 32.34 28.69
C ALA A 239 7.63 30.93 28.82
N MET A 240 8.86 30.84 29.33
CA MET A 240 9.53 29.54 29.57
C MET A 240 8.86 28.73 30.66
N TYR A 241 8.39 29.39 31.73
CA TYR A 241 7.62 28.73 32.79
C TYR A 241 6.33 28.12 32.24
N VAL A 242 5.58 28.85 31.40
CA VAL A 242 4.36 28.34 30.73
C VAL A 242 4.70 27.15 29.83
N ALA A 243 5.77 27.24 29.02
CA ALA A 243 6.17 26.14 28.15
C ALA A 243 6.55 24.87 28.94
N VAL A 244 7.35 25.00 30.00
CA VAL A 244 7.76 23.87 30.86
C VAL A 244 6.56 23.28 31.60
N THR A 245 5.69 24.11 32.18
CA THR A 245 4.49 23.62 32.88
C THR A 245 3.51 22.90 31.95
N MET A 246 3.31 23.40 30.72
CA MET A 246 2.52 22.72 29.70
C MET A 246 3.11 21.36 29.33
N TYR A 247 4.43 21.27 29.14
CA TYR A 247 5.12 20.01 28.87
C TYR A 247 4.94 19.02 30.02
N VAL A 248 5.16 19.45 31.27
CA VAL A 248 4.98 18.60 32.46
C VAL A 248 3.54 18.14 32.60
N ALA A 249 2.55 19.01 32.34
CA ALA A 249 1.14 18.64 32.38
C ALA A 249 0.79 17.58 31.32
N MET A 250 1.29 17.73 30.09
CA MET A 250 1.08 16.76 29.02
C MET A 250 1.76 15.41 29.32
N LEU A 251 2.98 15.45 29.87
CA LEU A 251 3.68 14.26 30.33
C LEU A 251 2.93 13.58 31.47
N THR A 252 2.47 14.35 32.46
CA THR A 252 1.70 13.84 33.60
C THR A 252 0.41 13.19 33.12
N ALA A 253 -0.37 13.86 32.26
CA ALA A 253 -1.59 13.31 31.69
C ALA A 253 -1.34 11.96 30.98
N SER A 254 -0.24 11.88 30.21
CA SER A 254 0.17 10.66 29.51
C SER A 254 0.56 9.52 30.48
N LEU A 255 1.11 9.87 31.64
CA LEU A 255 1.51 8.91 32.69
C LEU A 255 0.36 8.53 33.63
N THR A 256 -0.61 9.42 33.85
CA THR A 256 -1.69 9.22 34.82
C THR A 256 -2.91 8.54 34.24
N LEU A 257 -3.15 8.59 32.94
CA LEU A 257 -4.28 7.91 32.30
C LEU A 257 -4.08 6.38 32.42
N PRO A 258 -4.83 5.68 33.30
CA PRO A 258 -4.76 4.24 33.38
C PRO A 258 -5.47 3.71 32.14
N THR A 259 -4.69 3.33 31.14
CA THR A 259 -5.26 2.69 29.97
C THR A 259 -5.64 1.27 30.36
N LEU A 260 -6.95 1.08 30.50
CA LEU A 260 -7.76 0.03 29.88
C LEU A 260 -8.79 -0.51 30.86
N SER A 261 -10.06 -0.33 30.49
CA SER A 261 -11.13 -1.24 30.87
C SER A 261 -10.66 -2.70 30.67
N PRO A 262 -11.10 -3.64 31.52
CA PRO A 262 -10.66 -5.04 31.43
C PRO A 262 -10.84 -5.55 30.00
N THR A 263 -9.75 -6.05 29.42
CA THR A 263 -9.74 -6.51 28.04
C THR A 263 -10.48 -7.83 27.93
N LEU A 264 -11.43 -7.92 26.99
CA LEU A 264 -12.08 -9.17 26.61
C LEU A 264 -11.24 -9.81 25.50
N ASP A 265 -10.55 -10.90 25.81
CA ASP A 265 -9.64 -11.56 24.87
C ASP A 265 -10.22 -12.80 24.21
N THR A 266 -11.29 -13.36 24.77
CA THR A 266 -11.93 -14.57 24.26
C THR A 266 -13.42 -14.37 24.02
N LEU A 267 -13.97 -15.09 23.04
CA LEU A 267 -15.42 -15.10 22.81
C LEU A 267 -16.19 -15.59 24.04
N GLN A 268 -15.61 -16.52 24.82
CA GLN A 268 -16.23 -17.00 26.05
C GLN A 268 -16.36 -15.87 27.08
N GLN A 269 -15.32 -15.06 27.28
CA GLN A 269 -15.41 -13.87 28.14
C GLN A 269 -16.46 -12.88 27.63
N LEU A 270 -16.54 -12.67 26.31
CA LEU A 270 -17.56 -11.79 25.73
C LEU A 270 -18.98 -12.29 26.02
N VAL A 271 -19.23 -13.59 25.88
CA VAL A 271 -20.54 -14.21 26.16
C VAL A 271 -20.95 -14.12 27.64
N HIS A 272 -19.98 -14.17 28.57
CA HIS A 272 -20.25 -14.04 30.00
C HIS A 272 -20.26 -12.58 30.49
N SER A 273 -19.85 -11.63 29.64
CA SER A 273 -19.84 -10.20 29.97
C SER A 273 -21.19 -9.54 29.73
N ASP A 274 -21.36 -8.33 30.24
CA ASP A 274 -22.54 -7.48 30.02
C ASP A 274 -22.45 -6.68 28.70
N PHE A 275 -21.52 -7.02 27.81
CA PHE A 275 -21.36 -6.35 26.53
C PHE A 275 -22.40 -6.81 25.51
N SER A 276 -23.05 -5.82 24.88
CA SER A 276 -23.79 -6.06 23.64
C SER A 276 -22.80 -6.32 22.50
N TRP A 277 -23.15 -7.12 21.48
CA TRP A 277 -22.25 -7.39 20.37
C TRP A 277 -22.96 -7.51 19.02
N GLY A 278 -22.24 -7.27 17.92
CA GLY A 278 -22.83 -7.25 16.58
C GLY A 278 -21.84 -7.49 15.43
N ILE A 279 -22.40 -7.83 14.26
CA ILE A 279 -21.68 -8.12 12.99
C ILE A 279 -22.39 -7.37 11.86
N GLN A 280 -21.64 -6.92 10.85
CA GLN A 280 -22.13 -5.99 9.83
C GLN A 280 -23.30 -6.53 8.97
N ARG A 281 -23.47 -7.84 8.73
CA ARG A 281 -24.58 -8.34 7.86
C ARG A 281 -24.92 -9.83 7.82
N VAL A 282 -24.33 -10.70 8.65
CA VAL A 282 -24.36 -12.16 8.37
C VAL A 282 -25.41 -12.93 9.19
N TYR A 283 -25.75 -12.49 10.41
CA TYR A 283 -26.56 -13.30 11.33
C TYR A 283 -27.85 -12.60 11.75
N LYS A 284 -28.99 -13.29 11.61
CA LYS A 284 -30.27 -12.88 12.18
C LYS A 284 -30.15 -12.91 13.71
N GLY A 285 -30.45 -11.80 14.38
CA GLY A 285 -30.39 -11.68 15.84
C GLY A 285 -29.23 -10.82 16.37
N LEU A 286 -28.26 -10.46 15.53
CA LEU A 286 -27.22 -9.49 15.90
C LEU A 286 -27.65 -8.07 15.56
N GLN A 287 -27.26 -7.12 16.40
CA GLN A 287 -27.49 -5.71 16.12
C GLN A 287 -26.68 -5.31 14.88
N GLN A 288 -27.38 -4.86 13.85
CA GLN A 288 -26.78 -4.37 12.62
C GLN A 288 -26.32 -2.93 12.83
N CYS A 289 -25.09 -2.62 12.40
CA CYS A 289 -24.66 -1.24 12.27
C CYS A 289 -24.85 -0.76 10.84
N PRO A 290 -25.24 0.51 10.64
CA PRO A 290 -25.40 1.10 9.31
C PRO A 290 -24.06 1.17 8.58
N THR A 291 -23.00 1.58 9.29
CA THR A 291 -21.64 1.67 8.77
C THR A 291 -20.65 1.04 9.74
N LEU A 292 -19.50 0.71 9.20
CA LEU A 292 -18.41 0.08 9.92
C LEU A 292 -17.83 1.02 10.99
N ASP A 293 -17.63 2.28 10.64
CA ASP A 293 -17.15 3.31 11.57
C ASP A 293 -18.16 3.59 12.68
N ALA A 294 -19.46 3.56 12.39
CA ALA A 294 -20.48 3.71 13.43
C ALA A 294 -20.43 2.55 14.44
N CYS A 295 -20.15 1.32 14.00
CA CYS A 295 -19.93 0.18 14.89
C CYS A 295 -18.70 0.37 15.78
N ILE A 296 -17.58 0.83 15.20
CA ILE A 296 -16.33 1.01 15.92
C ILE A 296 -16.44 2.19 16.91
N ALA A 297 -17.05 3.30 16.49
CA ALA A 297 -17.36 4.42 17.39
C ALA A 297 -18.31 3.99 18.51
N ARG A 298 -19.33 3.18 18.21
CA ARG A 298 -20.20 2.61 19.24
C ARG A 298 -19.45 1.68 20.19
N ALA A 299 -18.50 0.89 19.71
CA ALA A 299 -17.65 0.05 20.56
C ALA A 299 -16.74 0.87 21.48
N ARG A 300 -16.36 2.08 21.06
CA ARG A 300 -15.61 3.05 21.88
C ARG A 300 -16.50 3.69 22.95
N ASP A 301 -17.69 4.13 22.54
CA ASP A 301 -18.54 4.99 23.38
C ASP A 301 -19.48 4.19 24.30
N THR A 302 -19.70 2.90 24.02
CA THR A 302 -20.65 2.06 24.76
C THR A 302 -20.05 0.68 25.07
N LYS A 303 -20.69 -0.10 25.95
CA LYS A 303 -20.35 -1.51 26.17
C LYS A 303 -20.81 -2.38 24.99
N PHE A 304 -20.18 -2.18 23.85
CA PHE A 304 -20.44 -2.88 22.59
C PHE A 304 -19.17 -3.53 22.06
N ALA A 305 -19.21 -4.84 21.80
CA ALA A 305 -18.14 -5.55 21.13
C ALA A 305 -18.48 -5.74 19.65
N PHE A 306 -17.61 -5.25 18.79
CA PHE A 306 -17.79 -5.36 17.35
C PHE A 306 -16.93 -6.48 16.77
N ILE A 307 -17.56 -7.42 16.06
CA ILE A 307 -16.87 -8.58 15.48
C ILE A 307 -16.73 -8.38 13.97
N THR A 308 -15.49 -8.30 13.50
CA THR A 308 -15.13 -8.25 12.07
C THR A 308 -13.71 -8.78 11.88
N TRP A 309 -13.16 -8.62 10.66
CA TRP A 309 -11.80 -8.99 10.30
C TRP A 309 -10.75 -8.28 11.17
N ARG A 310 -9.82 -9.05 11.73
CA ARG A 310 -8.76 -8.55 12.63
C ARG A 310 -7.91 -7.48 11.99
N THR A 311 -7.36 -7.76 10.80
CA THR A 311 -6.53 -6.83 10.04
C THR A 311 -7.24 -5.51 9.76
N TYR A 312 -8.56 -5.58 9.55
CA TYR A 312 -9.38 -4.40 9.35
C TYR A 312 -9.58 -3.60 10.64
N LEU A 313 -9.87 -4.26 11.77
CA LEU A 313 -9.95 -3.57 13.07
C LEU A 313 -8.64 -2.90 13.41
N GLU A 314 -7.52 -3.60 13.25
CA GLU A 314 -6.20 -3.06 13.53
C GLU A 314 -5.88 -1.82 12.69
N ASP A 315 -6.22 -1.83 11.40
CA ASP A 315 -6.07 -0.67 10.52
C ASP A 315 -6.98 0.49 10.96
N ARG A 316 -8.29 0.28 11.10
CA ARG A 316 -9.22 1.36 11.49
C ARG A 316 -8.87 1.94 12.85
N ILE A 317 -8.48 1.09 13.79
CA ILE A 317 -8.04 1.54 15.10
C ILE A 317 -6.76 2.36 14.99
N ALA A 318 -5.77 1.92 14.20
CA ALA A 318 -4.54 2.66 13.98
C ALA A 318 -4.77 4.04 13.33
N VAL A 319 -5.71 4.12 12.40
CA VAL A 319 -6.01 5.32 11.59
C VAL A 319 -6.89 6.33 12.32
N ARG A 320 -7.99 5.88 12.93
CA ARG A 320 -9.07 6.76 13.46
C ARG A 320 -9.27 6.71 14.97
N PHE A 321 -8.92 5.59 15.59
CA PHE A 321 -9.16 5.37 17.03
C PHE A 321 -7.85 5.25 17.81
N THR A 322 -6.76 5.78 17.27
CA THR A 322 -5.49 5.94 17.95
C THR A 322 -5.30 7.42 18.18
N SER A 323 -5.23 7.81 19.44
CA SER A 323 -4.96 9.19 19.84
C SER A 323 -3.63 9.69 19.28
N ARG A 324 -3.44 11.01 19.23
CA ARG A 324 -2.16 11.63 18.81
C ARG A 324 -0.95 11.15 19.61
N SER A 325 -1.15 10.71 20.85
CA SER A 325 -0.10 10.12 21.70
C SER A 325 0.27 8.68 21.29
N GLY A 326 -0.41 8.10 20.30
CA GLY A 326 -0.24 6.71 19.87
C GLY A 326 -0.99 5.71 20.72
N GLN A 327 -1.79 6.14 21.71
CA GLN A 327 -2.63 5.22 22.49
C GLN A 327 -3.88 4.83 21.71
N LYS A 328 -4.07 3.52 21.52
CA LYS A 328 -5.28 2.94 20.94
C LYS A 328 -6.43 3.07 21.94
N GLN A 329 -7.56 3.60 21.49
CA GLN A 329 -8.78 3.75 22.30
C GLN A 329 -9.58 2.44 22.39
N LEU A 330 -9.26 1.48 21.53
CA LEU A 330 -9.95 0.21 21.41
C LEU A 330 -8.95 -0.95 21.51
N HIS A 331 -9.37 -2.01 22.20
CA HIS A 331 -8.65 -3.27 22.28
C HIS A 331 -9.18 -4.24 21.23
N VAL A 332 -8.28 -4.94 20.54
CA VAL A 332 -8.64 -6.05 19.65
C VAL A 332 -8.39 -7.33 20.42
N ALA A 333 -9.44 -8.13 20.61
CA ALA A 333 -9.36 -9.41 21.30
C ALA A 333 -8.28 -10.31 20.68
N SER A 334 -7.56 -11.03 21.54
CA SER A 334 -6.42 -11.86 21.12
C SER A 334 -6.85 -13.07 20.27
N GLY A 335 -8.02 -13.66 20.57
CA GLY A 335 -8.53 -14.84 19.90
C GLY A 335 -9.28 -14.56 18.60
N ASP A 336 -8.97 -15.32 17.55
CA ASP A 336 -9.73 -15.31 16.31
C ASP A 336 -10.94 -16.25 16.42
N ILE A 337 -12.12 -15.74 16.10
CA ILE A 337 -13.36 -16.55 16.13
C ILE A 337 -13.44 -17.44 14.88
N PHE A 338 -13.02 -16.89 13.74
CA PHE A 338 -12.98 -17.57 12.47
C PHE A 338 -11.62 -17.29 11.80
N PRO A 339 -10.77 -18.31 11.60
CA PRO A 339 -9.53 -18.14 10.86
C PRO A 339 -9.87 -18.09 9.36
N VAL A 340 -10.31 -16.93 8.89
CA VAL A 340 -10.59 -16.70 7.47
C VAL A 340 -9.41 -15.97 6.85
N GLU A 341 -8.87 -16.54 5.78
CA GLU A 341 -7.80 -15.94 5.01
C GLU A 341 -8.36 -15.16 3.81
N LEU A 342 -7.70 -14.06 3.46
CA LEU A 342 -8.00 -13.31 2.24
C LEU A 342 -7.28 -13.96 1.06
N GLY A 343 -8.03 -14.18 -0.04
CA GLY A 343 -7.51 -14.79 -1.25
C GLY A 343 -7.86 -13.98 -2.49
N TRP A 344 -7.09 -14.20 -3.55
CA TRP A 344 -7.38 -13.63 -4.86
C TRP A 344 -8.35 -14.54 -5.60
N ALA A 345 -9.53 -14.00 -5.94
CA ALA A 345 -10.49 -14.71 -6.76
C ALA A 345 -10.08 -14.65 -8.23
N MET A 346 -10.10 -15.80 -8.89
CA MET A 346 -9.87 -15.93 -10.34
C MET A 346 -11.00 -16.75 -10.95
N ASN A 347 -11.22 -16.60 -12.25
CA ASN A 347 -12.17 -17.44 -12.97
C ASN A 347 -11.80 -18.93 -12.81
N PRO A 348 -12.79 -19.82 -12.61
CA PRO A 348 -12.55 -21.26 -12.58
C PRO A 348 -11.77 -21.72 -13.81
N GLY A 349 -10.75 -22.56 -13.61
CA GLY A 349 -9.88 -23.04 -14.69
C GLY A 349 -8.86 -22.01 -15.20
N SER A 350 -8.70 -20.86 -14.53
CA SER A 350 -7.65 -19.89 -14.88
C SER A 350 -6.27 -20.56 -14.86
N PRO A 351 -5.53 -20.57 -15.99
CA PRO A 351 -4.20 -21.18 -16.06
C PRO A 351 -3.18 -20.44 -15.16
N TYR A 352 -3.46 -19.19 -14.82
CA TYR A 352 -2.58 -18.36 -14.00
C TYR A 352 -2.65 -18.68 -12.51
N ARG A 353 -3.68 -19.41 -12.07
CA ARG A 353 -3.91 -19.68 -10.64
C ARG A 353 -2.68 -20.30 -9.98
N HIS A 354 -2.03 -21.25 -10.64
CA HIS A 354 -0.86 -21.93 -10.09
C HIS A 354 0.35 -21.00 -10.00
N HIS A 355 0.63 -20.23 -11.06
CA HIS A 355 1.73 -19.27 -11.07
C HIS A 355 1.53 -18.16 -10.03
N PHE A 356 0.31 -17.62 -9.91
CA PHE A 356 -0.02 -16.59 -8.95
C PHE A 356 0.09 -17.09 -7.51
N ASN A 357 -0.43 -18.30 -7.23
CA ASN A 357 -0.28 -18.93 -5.92
C ASN A 357 1.18 -19.20 -5.56
N ALA A 358 2.01 -19.61 -6.53
CA ALA A 358 3.44 -19.80 -6.30
C ALA A 358 4.14 -18.49 -5.92
N LYS A 359 3.79 -17.38 -6.58
CA LYS A 359 4.34 -16.05 -6.26
C LYS A 359 3.81 -15.51 -4.93
N ILE A 360 2.52 -15.66 -4.62
CA ILE A 360 1.97 -15.32 -3.30
C ILE A 360 2.71 -16.09 -2.21
N ARG A 361 2.86 -17.41 -2.37
CA ARG A 361 3.57 -18.24 -1.41
C ARG A 361 5.00 -17.75 -1.20
N ALA A 362 5.74 -17.49 -2.28
CA ALA A 362 7.08 -16.92 -2.16
C ALA A 362 7.09 -15.57 -1.42
N MET A 363 6.09 -14.70 -1.63
CA MET A 363 5.98 -13.44 -0.89
C MET A 363 5.66 -13.64 0.60
N ILE A 364 4.88 -14.66 0.95
CA ILE A 364 4.58 -15.04 2.34
C ILE A 364 5.84 -15.61 3.01
N GLU A 365 6.50 -16.57 2.35
CA GLU A 365 7.70 -17.25 2.86
C GLU A 365 8.86 -16.26 3.09
N ASN A 366 9.00 -15.26 2.23
CA ASN A 366 9.99 -14.19 2.40
C ASN A 366 9.55 -13.09 3.39
N GLY A 367 8.35 -13.20 3.99
CA GLY A 367 7.83 -12.22 4.94
C GLY A 367 7.45 -10.86 4.34
N LEU A 368 7.40 -10.76 3.00
CA LEU A 368 7.12 -9.51 2.30
C LEU A 368 5.70 -9.00 2.59
N ILE A 369 4.72 -9.91 2.61
CA ILE A 369 3.32 -9.56 2.92
C ILE A 369 3.20 -9.06 4.37
N SER A 370 3.83 -9.74 5.32
CA SER A 370 3.82 -9.33 6.73
C SER A 370 4.53 -8.01 6.98
N LYS A 371 5.61 -7.72 6.23
CA LYS A 371 6.25 -6.40 6.23
C LYS A 371 5.30 -5.35 5.67
N TRP A 372 4.74 -5.58 4.49
CA TRP A 372 3.85 -4.64 3.82
C TRP A 372 2.61 -4.31 4.67
N LEU A 373 1.96 -5.31 5.27
CA LEU A 373 0.82 -5.10 6.15
C LEU A 373 1.20 -4.26 7.39
N ARG A 374 2.36 -4.53 8.00
CA ARG A 374 2.88 -3.70 9.10
C ARG A 374 3.16 -2.29 8.65
N ASP A 375 3.75 -2.09 7.48
CA ASP A 375 4.06 -0.77 6.94
C ASP A 375 2.77 0.02 6.69
N VAL A 376 1.73 -0.62 6.14
CA VAL A 376 0.42 -0.01 5.88
C VAL A 376 -0.31 0.37 7.18
N ILE A 377 -0.31 -0.52 8.18
CA ILE A 377 -0.98 -0.27 9.47
C ILE A 377 -0.23 0.80 10.29
N ASN A 378 1.10 0.81 10.22
CA ASN A 378 1.93 1.74 10.99
C ASN A 378 2.28 3.02 10.22
N ASP A 379 1.70 3.24 9.03
CA ASP A 379 1.95 4.45 8.25
C ASP A 379 1.45 5.69 9.02
N PRO A 380 2.36 6.55 9.52
CA PRO A 380 1.96 7.71 10.31
C PRO A 380 1.15 8.71 9.48
N ASN A 381 1.34 8.74 8.16
CA ASN A 381 0.68 9.69 7.27
C ASN A 381 -0.81 9.39 7.08
N ARG A 382 -1.24 8.16 7.43
CA ARG A 382 -2.63 7.75 7.27
C ARG A 382 -3.50 8.15 8.45
N ARG A 383 -2.93 8.59 9.57
CA ARG A 383 -3.71 8.98 10.75
C ARG A 383 -4.55 10.21 10.41
N GLU A 384 -5.86 10.03 10.39
CA GLU A 384 -6.80 11.10 10.10
C GLU A 384 -6.77 12.07 11.28
N SER A 385 -6.35 13.31 11.03
CA SER A 385 -6.31 14.36 12.05
C SER A 385 -7.74 14.85 12.28
N ASP A 386 -8.54 14.04 12.97
CA ASP A 386 -9.98 14.24 13.25
C ASP A 386 -10.27 15.40 14.23
N ASP A 387 -9.36 16.37 14.31
CA ASP A 387 -9.38 17.44 15.30
C ASP A 387 -10.10 18.70 14.78
N THR A 388 -10.71 18.64 13.60
CA THR A 388 -11.26 19.85 12.95
C THR A 388 -12.77 20.02 13.12
N THR A 389 -13.55 19.02 13.60
CA THR A 389 -15.01 19.13 13.43
C THR A 389 -15.95 18.51 14.47
N THR A 390 -15.53 18.22 15.70
CA THR A 390 -16.51 17.95 16.78
C THR A 390 -16.46 19.01 17.87
N PRO A 391 -17.40 19.98 17.88
CA PRO A 391 -17.54 20.89 19.02
C PRO A 391 -17.86 20.07 20.26
N ALA A 392 -16.99 20.16 21.26
CA ALA A 392 -17.13 19.48 22.54
C ALA A 392 -18.42 19.91 23.25
N THR A 393 -19.50 19.16 23.05
CA THR A 393 -20.66 19.21 23.94
C THR A 393 -20.32 18.36 25.16
N GLY A 394 -19.89 19.01 26.22
CA GLY A 394 -19.62 18.41 27.50
C GLY A 394 -20.90 17.88 28.14
N HIS A 395 -20.91 16.58 28.47
CA HIS A 395 -21.75 16.01 29.51
C HIS A 395 -21.02 14.81 30.14
N ASP A 396 -20.52 15.05 31.35
CA ASP A 396 -20.50 14.20 32.54
C ASP A 396 -20.25 12.69 32.40
N ALA A 397 -19.16 12.23 33.03
CA ALA A 397 -19.15 10.97 33.76
C ALA A 397 -17.99 10.93 34.79
N HIS A 398 -18.26 11.43 36.00
CA HIS A 398 -17.51 11.02 37.18
C HIS A 398 -17.81 9.54 37.47
N GLN A 399 -16.93 8.63 37.03
CA GLN A 399 -17.01 7.22 37.40
C GLN A 399 -15.99 6.93 38.50
N ALA A 400 -16.51 6.62 39.69
CA ALA A 400 -15.75 6.29 40.87
C ALA A 400 -14.95 4.98 40.69
N LEU A 401 -13.66 5.04 41.01
CA LEU A 401 -12.71 3.93 40.97
C LEU A 401 -12.90 3.02 42.20
N GLY A 402 -13.27 1.76 41.96
CA GLY A 402 -13.25 0.68 42.94
C GLY A 402 -11.84 0.18 43.25
N LEU A 403 -11.65 -0.33 44.47
CA LEU A 403 -10.37 -0.61 45.14
C LEU A 403 -9.63 -1.86 44.62
N ASP A 404 -10.17 -2.56 43.63
CA ASP A 404 -9.65 -3.87 43.18
C ASP A 404 -8.57 -3.77 42.09
N HIS A 405 -8.17 -2.55 41.71
CA HIS A 405 -7.30 -2.28 40.55
C HIS A 405 -5.78 -2.19 40.87
N LEU A 406 -5.37 -2.53 42.08
CA LEU A 406 -4.01 -2.29 42.60
C LEU A 406 -2.95 -3.27 42.09
N GLN A 407 -3.35 -4.41 41.50
CA GLN A 407 -2.44 -5.51 41.16
C GLN A 407 -1.78 -5.38 39.77
N VAL A 408 -2.32 -4.59 38.85
CA VAL A 408 -1.71 -4.31 37.52
C VAL A 408 -0.64 -3.18 37.58
N ARG A 409 -0.50 -2.53 38.74
CA ARG A 409 0.37 -1.36 38.93
C ARG A 409 1.88 -1.66 38.85
N VAL A 410 2.31 -2.92 38.98
CA VAL A 410 3.75 -3.27 39.07
C VAL A 410 4.41 -3.44 37.69
N THR A 411 3.67 -3.88 36.66
CA THR A 411 4.23 -4.07 35.31
C THR A 411 4.27 -2.79 34.47
N GLY A 412 3.38 -1.83 34.71
CA GLY A 412 3.44 -0.50 34.07
C GLY A 412 4.65 0.33 34.50
N VAL A 413 5.13 0.16 35.73
CA VAL A 413 6.30 0.88 36.29
C VAL A 413 7.59 0.50 35.54
N LEU A 414 7.74 -0.74 35.08
CA LEU A 414 8.91 -1.19 34.33
C LEU A 414 9.01 -0.58 32.93
N ARG A 415 7.88 -0.25 32.28
CA ARG A 415 7.87 0.41 30.96
C ARG A 415 8.22 1.90 31.05
N GLY A 416 8.01 2.53 32.21
CA GLY A 416 8.45 3.90 32.48
C GLY A 416 9.98 4.05 32.49
N VAL A 417 10.71 3.01 32.90
CA VAL A 417 12.18 3.02 32.95
C VAL A 417 12.79 3.13 31.55
N THR A 418 12.15 2.53 30.53
CA THR A 418 12.68 2.56 29.17
C THR A 418 12.64 3.96 28.55
N GLY A 419 11.61 4.76 28.89
CA GLY A 419 11.52 6.17 28.48
C GLY A 419 12.59 7.06 29.11
N MET A 420 13.05 6.73 30.33
CA MET A 420 14.11 7.49 31.00
C MET A 420 15.48 7.34 30.34
N PHE A 421 15.74 6.24 29.62
CA PHE A 421 17.02 6.04 28.92
C PHE A 421 17.31 7.17 27.93
N GLY A 422 16.30 7.72 27.25
CA GLY A 422 16.48 8.84 26.33
C GLY A 422 17.09 10.08 26.99
N VAL A 423 16.70 10.39 28.23
CA VAL A 423 17.24 11.52 28.99
C VAL A 423 18.72 11.29 29.34
N PHE A 424 19.08 10.07 29.74
CA PHE A 424 20.48 9.72 30.02
C PHE A 424 21.37 9.73 28.77
N TYR A 425 20.83 9.35 27.61
CA TYR A 425 21.55 9.48 26.33
C TYR A 425 21.83 10.95 26.00
N LEU A 426 20.84 11.83 26.10
CA LEU A 426 21.02 13.27 25.87
C LEU A 426 22.05 13.88 26.83
N LEU A 427 22.01 13.50 28.11
CA LEU A 427 22.99 13.93 29.11
C LEU A 427 24.42 13.49 28.74
N THR A 428 24.57 12.24 28.30
CA THR A 428 25.87 11.68 27.88
C THR A 428 26.42 12.39 26.64
N ILE A 429 25.57 12.66 25.65
CA ILE A 429 25.94 13.45 24.47
C ILE A 429 26.36 14.87 24.88
N GLY A 430 25.65 15.51 25.81
CA GLY A 430 26.00 16.83 26.33
C GLY A 430 27.37 16.86 27.03
N TYR A 431 27.65 15.89 27.90
CA TYR A 431 28.94 15.79 28.59
C TYR A 431 30.10 15.52 27.63
N THR A 432 29.91 14.62 26.67
CA THR A 432 30.94 14.31 25.66
C THR A 432 31.23 15.51 24.76
N ALA A 433 30.21 16.21 24.28
CA ALA A 433 30.39 17.44 23.51
C ALA A 433 31.11 18.54 24.31
N SER A 434 30.75 18.73 25.58
CA SER A 434 31.39 19.71 26.47
C SER A 434 32.87 19.37 26.72
N PHE A 435 33.17 18.09 26.94
CA PHE A 435 34.54 17.61 27.11
C PHE A 435 35.39 17.83 25.84
N LEU A 436 34.84 17.54 24.66
CA LEU A 436 35.52 17.77 23.38
C LEU A 436 35.81 19.26 23.15
N ALA A 437 34.85 20.14 23.44
CA ALA A 437 35.06 21.58 23.35
C ALA A 437 36.20 22.04 24.29
N PHE A 438 36.17 21.62 25.56
CA PHE A 438 37.21 21.95 26.53
C PHE A 438 38.60 21.43 26.12
N ALA A 439 38.67 20.18 25.64
CA ALA A 439 39.91 19.61 25.13
C ALA A 439 40.45 20.41 23.93
N SER A 440 39.56 20.84 23.01
CA SER A 440 39.95 21.64 21.85
C SER A 440 40.50 23.02 22.23
N GLU A 441 39.91 23.70 23.21
CA GLU A 441 40.40 24.99 23.71
C GLU A 441 41.75 24.83 24.41
N THR A 442 41.93 23.75 25.19
CA THR A 442 43.18 23.45 25.88
C THR A 442 44.30 23.20 24.86
N LEU A 443 44.04 22.39 23.83
CA LEU A 443 45.01 22.12 22.76
C LEU A 443 45.38 23.38 21.98
N CYS A 444 44.39 24.22 21.66
CA CYS A 444 44.64 25.51 20.99
C CYS A 444 45.49 26.45 21.87
N THR A 445 45.22 26.51 23.17
CA THR A 445 45.98 27.32 24.12
C THR A 445 47.42 26.85 24.24
N CYS A 446 47.64 25.54 24.38
CA CYS A 446 48.98 24.94 24.41
C CYS A 446 49.77 25.15 23.11
N ARG A 447 49.10 25.15 21.95
CA ARG A 447 49.75 25.43 20.67
C ARG A 447 50.20 26.89 20.58
N ASN A 448 49.39 27.82 21.06
CA ASN A 448 49.71 29.25 21.01
C ASN A 448 50.85 29.64 21.96
N THR A 449 50.96 29.00 23.13
CA THR A 449 52.07 29.25 24.07
C THR A 449 53.41 28.77 23.53
N HIS A 450 53.43 27.75 22.68
CA HIS A 450 54.67 27.28 22.02
C HIS A 450 55.13 28.16 20.84
N LEU A 451 54.25 28.99 20.26
CA LEU A 451 54.55 29.82 19.09
C LEU A 451 55.09 31.21 19.43
N HIS A 452 55.09 31.61 20.70
CA HIS A 452 55.83 32.77 21.19
C HIS A 452 57.02 32.31 22.03
N PRO A 453 58.17 31.94 21.43
CA PRO A 453 59.40 31.84 22.19
C PRO A 453 59.66 33.19 22.84
N VAL A 454 59.93 33.15 24.15
CA VAL A 454 60.21 34.28 25.02
C VAL A 454 61.37 35.10 24.45
N THR A 455 61.09 36.12 23.64
CA THR A 455 62.05 37.16 23.22
C THR A 455 62.13 38.27 24.28
N THR A 456 62.19 37.90 25.56
CA THR A 456 62.55 38.82 26.64
C THR A 456 63.88 38.36 27.22
N LEU A 457 64.96 38.66 26.51
CA LEU A 457 66.29 38.81 27.08
C LEU A 457 67.08 39.79 26.22
N LEU A 458 67.63 40.79 26.91
CA LEU A 458 68.64 41.77 26.47
C LEU A 458 68.13 43.03 25.77
N THR A 459 67.72 44.01 26.59
CA THR A 459 68.20 45.38 26.41
C THR A 459 68.95 45.79 27.69
N PRO A 460 70.20 46.30 27.58
CA PRO A 460 71.08 46.61 28.71
C PRO A 460 70.61 47.80 29.57
#